data_AF-A0AAE9Z5Y3-F1
#
_entry.id   AF-A0AAE9Z5Y3-F1
#
_cell.length_a   1.000
_cell.length_b   1.000
_cell.length_c   1.000
_cell.angle_alpha   90.00
_cell.angle_beta   90.00
_cell.angle_gamma   90.00
#
_symmetry.space_group_name_H-M   'P 1'
#
loop_
_entity.id
_entity.type
_entity.pdbx_description
1 polymer ?
#
loop_
_entity_poly.entity_id
_entity_poly.type
_entity_poly.pdbx_seq_one_letter_code
_entity_poly.pdbx_strand_id
1 'polypeptide(L)'
;MSALIEEKTISNDIKLVYDLVKKPNRTNLKPKIDRAVIAKMRLDLILPANDILTVDIDFDTTSGYHGNAMILTDDFGVEMAATAFEVKYSKEFANALRNAWLNKQNKDAPRKPSYILVQHPKKEGELPRVFAACGDRDHKPDTPTDPIPSYAPRPTPPPAITEG
;
A
#
# COMPACT_ATOMS: atom_id res chain seq x y z
N MET A 1 -25.21 -9.29 11.05
CA MET A 1 -24.24 -9.58 9.98
C MET A 1 -24.99 -9.63 8.67
N SER A 2 -24.62 -8.82 7.68
CA SER A 2 -25.25 -8.86 6.35
C SER A 2 -24.91 -10.20 5.69
N ALA A 3 -25.91 -10.89 5.13
CA ALA A 3 -25.78 -12.23 4.53
C ALA A 3 -24.85 -12.31 3.29
N LEU A 4 -24.16 -11.22 2.96
CA LEU A 4 -23.31 -11.06 1.77
C LEU A 4 -21.85 -10.73 2.10
N ILE A 5 -21.46 -10.78 3.39
CA ILE A 5 -20.06 -10.71 3.80
C ILE A 5 -19.55 -12.13 4.04
N GLU A 6 -18.52 -12.55 3.32
CA GLU A 6 -17.91 -13.87 3.43
C GLU A 6 -16.43 -13.73 3.83
N GLU A 7 -15.99 -14.50 4.81
CA GLU A 7 -14.58 -14.58 5.20
C GLU A 7 -13.94 -15.84 4.64
N LYS A 8 -12.74 -15.72 4.11
CA LYS A 8 -11.95 -16.85 3.59
C LYS A 8 -10.52 -16.77 4.09
N THR A 9 -10.10 -17.82 4.79
CA THR A 9 -8.70 -18.00 5.21
C THR A 9 -7.97 -18.78 4.13
N ILE A 10 -6.91 -18.20 3.56
CA ILE A 10 -6.02 -18.87 2.60
C ILE A 10 -4.88 -19.60 3.34
N SER A 11 -4.33 -18.94 4.35
CA SER A 11 -3.31 -19.46 5.27
C SER A 11 -3.49 -18.78 6.63
N ASN A 12 -2.73 -19.21 7.64
CA ASN A 12 -2.85 -18.64 9.00
C ASN A 12 -2.74 -17.11 9.03
N ASP A 13 -1.92 -16.54 8.14
CA ASP A 13 -1.63 -15.10 8.09
C ASP A 13 -2.38 -14.37 6.96
N ILE A 14 -3.18 -15.08 6.16
CA ILE A 14 -3.90 -14.49 5.01
C ILE A 14 -5.39 -14.78 5.14
N LYS A 15 -6.12 -13.74 5.52
CA LYS A 15 -7.59 -13.73 5.59
C LYS A 15 -8.15 -12.70 4.63
N LEU A 16 -9.15 -13.11 3.86
CA LEU A 16 -9.88 -12.26 2.92
C LEU A 16 -11.30 -12.07 3.41
N VAL A 17 -11.82 -10.87 3.23
CA VAL A 17 -13.23 -10.54 3.47
C VAL A 17 -13.83 -10.09 2.14
N TYR A 18 -14.80 -10.85 1.65
CA TYR A 18 -15.53 -10.55 0.43
C TYR A 18 -16.82 -9.83 0.76
N ASP A 19 -17.04 -8.71 0.08
CA ASP A 19 -18.36 -8.07 -0.02
C ASP A 19 -19.00 -8.49 -1.34
N LEU A 20 -19.95 -9.41 -1.26
CA LEU A 20 -20.64 -10.01 -2.42
C LEU A 20 -21.81 -9.15 -2.92
N VAL A 21 -22.00 -7.94 -2.37
CA VAL A 21 -22.99 -7.00 -2.88
C VAL A 21 -22.59 -6.56 -4.29
N LYS A 22 -23.46 -6.83 -5.27
CA LYS A 22 -23.27 -6.40 -6.66
C LYS A 22 -23.25 -4.87 -6.74
N LYS A 23 -22.15 -4.31 -7.26
CA LYS A 23 -21.96 -2.87 -7.47
C LYS A 23 -21.68 -2.62 -8.96
N PRO A 24 -22.27 -1.58 -9.59
CA PRO A 24 -21.91 -1.20 -10.95
C PRO A 24 -20.47 -0.65 -10.99
N ASN A 25 -19.74 -0.88 -12.08
CA ASN A 25 -18.46 -0.22 -12.32
C ASN A 25 -18.72 1.27 -12.61
N ARG A 26 -18.29 2.13 -11.69
CA ARG A 26 -18.38 3.60 -11.82
C ARG A 26 -17.02 4.27 -12.08
N THR A 27 -16.01 3.47 -12.43
CA THR A 27 -14.65 3.95 -12.78
C THR A 27 -14.49 4.04 -14.30
N ASN A 28 -13.42 4.67 -14.79
CA ASN A 28 -13.07 4.62 -16.22
C ASN A 28 -12.26 3.36 -16.61
N LEU A 29 -12.06 2.43 -15.67
CA LEU A 29 -11.32 1.19 -15.91
C LEU A 29 -12.12 0.22 -16.77
N LYS A 30 -11.48 -0.33 -17.79
CA LYS A 30 -12.07 -1.34 -18.67
C LYS A 30 -11.91 -2.74 -18.06
N PRO A 31 -12.97 -3.57 -18.09
CA PRO A 31 -12.86 -4.96 -17.66
C PRO A 31 -11.89 -5.72 -18.57
N LYS A 32 -11.21 -6.73 -18.01
CA LYS A 32 -10.40 -7.69 -18.76
C LYS A 32 -11.12 -9.03 -18.82
N ILE A 33 -10.92 -9.77 -19.91
CA ILE A 33 -11.38 -11.15 -20.03
C ILE A 33 -10.60 -11.99 -19.01
N ASP A 34 -11.31 -12.80 -18.22
CA ASP A 34 -10.78 -13.73 -17.22
C ASP A 34 -9.83 -13.13 -16.17
N ARG A 35 -9.94 -11.82 -15.88
CA ARG A 35 -9.14 -11.16 -14.84
C ARG A 35 -9.83 -9.92 -14.26
N ALA A 36 -9.90 -9.86 -12.93
CA ALA A 36 -10.30 -8.64 -12.23
C ALA A 36 -9.22 -7.55 -12.32
N VAL A 37 -9.64 -6.29 -12.40
CA VAL A 37 -8.75 -5.12 -12.37
C VAL A 37 -8.87 -4.46 -11.01
N ILE A 38 -7.73 -4.16 -10.37
CA ILE A 38 -7.70 -3.41 -9.12
C ILE A 38 -8.12 -1.97 -9.42
N ALA A 39 -9.23 -1.54 -8.82
CA ALA A 39 -9.75 -0.18 -8.99
C ALA A 39 -9.34 0.77 -7.86
N LYS A 40 -9.29 0.26 -6.63
CA LYS A 40 -8.94 1.02 -5.43
C LYS A 40 -8.23 0.12 -4.43
N MET A 41 -7.30 0.68 -3.68
CA MET A 41 -6.70 0.06 -2.50
C MET A 41 -6.82 1.01 -1.31
N ARG A 42 -7.15 0.48 -0.14
CA ARG A 42 -7.08 1.19 1.14
C ARG A 42 -5.99 0.55 1.97
N LEU A 43 -5.06 1.35 2.46
CA LEU A 43 -3.92 0.93 3.25
C LEU A 43 -3.94 1.63 4.59
N ASP A 44 -3.68 0.90 5.66
CA ASP A 44 -3.41 1.48 6.97
C ASP A 44 -1.90 1.35 7.22
N LEU A 45 -1.22 2.50 7.28
CA LEU A 45 0.21 2.58 7.51
C LEU A 45 0.45 2.73 9.00
N ILE A 46 1.26 1.84 9.58
CA ILE A 46 1.77 2.02 10.93
C ILE A 46 2.96 2.97 10.85
N LEU A 47 2.84 4.16 11.43
CA LEU A 47 3.92 5.15 11.40
C LEU A 47 4.95 4.87 12.51
N PRO A 48 6.16 5.48 12.44
CA PRO A 48 7.17 5.35 13.49
C PRO A 48 6.69 5.81 14.89
N ALA A 49 5.68 6.66 14.96
CA ALA A 49 5.05 7.10 16.21
C ALA A 49 4.06 6.06 16.79
N ASN A 50 3.89 4.90 16.14
CA ASN A 50 2.96 3.83 16.53
C ASN A 50 1.46 4.22 16.46
N ASP A 51 1.13 5.14 15.56
CA ASP A 51 -0.22 5.48 15.15
C ASP A 51 -0.49 5.04 13.70
N ILE A 52 -1.77 5.13 13.27
CA ILE A 52 -2.22 4.63 11.97
C ILE A 52 -2.59 5.80 11.05
N LEU A 53 -1.92 5.87 9.91
CA LEU A 53 -2.29 6.73 8.79
C LEU A 53 -2.97 5.92 7.69
N THR A 54 -4.28 6.12 7.50
CA THR A 54 -5.01 5.54 6.37
C THR A 54 -4.69 6.28 5.07
N VAL A 55 -4.38 5.51 4.02
CA VAL A 55 -4.16 5.99 2.66
C VAL A 55 -5.12 5.28 1.72
N ASP A 56 -5.92 6.06 1.00
CA ASP A 56 -6.75 5.57 -0.09
C ASP A 56 -6.06 5.84 -1.43
N ILE A 57 -5.77 4.76 -2.16
CA ILE A 57 -5.16 4.79 -3.48
C ILE A 57 -6.23 4.46 -4.53
N ASP A 58 -6.54 5.44 -5.38
CA ASP A 58 -7.35 5.24 -6.57
C ASP A 58 -6.45 4.86 -7.75
N PHE A 59 -6.89 3.96 -8.63
CA PHE A 59 -6.20 3.57 -9.86
C PHE A 59 -6.94 4.03 -11.13
N ASP A 60 -8.05 4.77 -10.97
CA ASP A 60 -8.77 5.43 -12.05
C ASP A 60 -7.93 6.55 -12.68
N THR A 61 -8.21 6.89 -13.94
CA THR A 61 -7.32 7.55 -14.91
C THR A 61 -6.74 8.91 -14.51
N THR A 62 -7.30 9.58 -13.50
CA THR A 62 -6.79 10.87 -12.99
C THR A 62 -5.76 10.70 -11.88
N SER A 63 -5.70 9.53 -11.25
CA SER A 63 -4.71 9.20 -10.25
C SER A 63 -3.36 8.91 -10.94
N GLY A 64 -2.27 9.42 -10.38
CA GLY A 64 -0.92 9.08 -10.83
C GLY A 64 -0.56 7.60 -10.68
N TYR A 65 -1.48 6.75 -10.21
CA TYR A 65 -1.31 5.32 -9.95
C TYR A 65 -1.74 4.43 -11.13
N HIS A 66 -2.34 5.02 -12.17
CA HIS A 66 -2.65 4.29 -13.39
C HIS A 66 -1.38 3.72 -14.05
N GLY A 67 -1.41 2.44 -14.43
CA GLY A 67 -0.27 1.77 -15.06
C GLY A 67 0.81 1.30 -14.08
N ASN A 68 0.55 1.34 -12.78
CA ASN A 68 1.38 0.67 -11.79
C ASN A 68 1.40 -0.85 -12.06
N ALA A 69 2.60 -1.38 -12.18
CA ALA A 69 2.88 -2.80 -12.38
C ALA A 69 3.31 -3.48 -11.07
N MET A 70 3.97 -2.75 -10.16
CA MET A 70 4.45 -3.26 -8.88
C MET A 70 4.27 -2.24 -7.76
N ILE A 71 4.02 -2.73 -6.55
CA ILE A 71 4.08 -1.98 -5.30
C ILE A 71 5.06 -2.74 -4.41
N LEU A 72 6.19 -2.10 -4.09
CA LEU A 72 7.26 -2.69 -3.29
C LEU A 72 7.16 -2.09 -1.89
N THR A 73 7.03 -2.93 -0.87
CA THR A 73 6.70 -2.51 0.50
C THR A 73 7.78 -2.86 1.52
N ASP A 74 8.82 -3.59 1.11
CA ASP A 74 9.85 -4.12 1.98
C ASP A 74 11.21 -4.21 1.26
N ASP A 75 12.27 -4.34 2.07
CA ASP A 75 13.65 -4.40 1.60
C ASP A 75 13.90 -5.54 0.60
N PHE A 76 13.31 -6.72 0.83
CA PHE A 76 13.49 -7.88 -0.04
C PHE A 76 12.84 -7.66 -1.39
N GLY A 77 11.61 -7.17 -1.43
CA GLY A 77 10.91 -6.82 -2.67
C GLY A 77 11.65 -5.76 -3.49
N VAL A 78 12.19 -4.73 -2.81
CA VAL A 78 13.00 -3.67 -3.45
C VAL A 78 14.28 -4.26 -4.06
N GLU A 79 15.01 -5.09 -3.32
CA GLU A 79 16.27 -5.65 -3.80
C GLU A 79 16.08 -6.64 -4.96
N MET A 80 15.03 -7.46 -4.90
CA MET A 80 14.67 -8.36 -6.01
C MET A 80 14.37 -7.57 -7.30
N ALA A 81 13.59 -6.48 -7.17
CA ALA A 81 13.29 -5.62 -8.32
C ALA A 81 14.53 -4.88 -8.83
N ALA A 82 15.38 -4.37 -7.93
CA ALA A 82 16.61 -3.67 -8.28
C ALA A 82 17.58 -4.59 -9.02
N THR A 83 17.76 -5.83 -8.56
CA THR A 83 18.59 -6.83 -9.23
C THR A 83 18.08 -7.13 -10.64
N ALA A 84 16.76 -7.32 -10.80
CA ALA A 84 16.17 -7.51 -12.12
C ALA A 84 16.36 -6.29 -13.04
N PHE A 85 16.29 -5.08 -12.47
CA PHE A 85 16.49 -3.83 -13.20
C PHE A 85 17.94 -3.61 -13.62
N GLU A 86 18.89 -4.07 -12.80
CA GLU A 86 20.32 -4.02 -13.10
C GLU A 86 20.65 -4.86 -14.34
N VAL A 87 20.09 -6.06 -14.41
CA VAL A 87 20.27 -6.98 -15.55
C VAL A 87 19.54 -6.48 -16.80
N LYS A 88 18.30 -6.00 -16.65
CA LYS A 88 17.45 -5.65 -17.79
C LYS A 88 17.74 -4.27 -18.38
N TYR A 89 18.17 -3.32 -17.56
CA TYR A 89 18.34 -1.93 -17.98
C TYR A 89 19.77 -1.46 -17.72
N SER A 90 20.12 -1.19 -16.45
CA SER A 90 21.47 -0.82 -16.05
C SER A 90 21.62 -0.75 -14.54
N LYS A 91 22.87 -0.76 -14.07
CA LYS A 91 23.21 -0.57 -12.66
C LYS A 91 22.78 0.79 -12.11
N GLU A 92 22.87 1.85 -12.90
CA GLU A 92 22.43 3.19 -12.51
C GLU A 92 20.94 3.20 -12.18
N PHE A 93 20.13 2.49 -12.97
CA PHE A 93 18.69 2.41 -12.76
C PHE A 93 18.32 1.58 -11.53
N ALA A 94 19.01 0.46 -11.30
CA ALA A 94 18.88 -0.31 -10.07
C ALA A 94 19.26 0.51 -8.83
N ASN A 95 20.35 1.27 -8.90
CA ASN A 95 20.79 2.15 -7.83
C ASN A 95 19.81 3.28 -7.58
N ALA A 96 19.16 3.82 -8.62
CA ALA A 96 18.10 4.82 -8.45
C ALA A 96 16.92 4.25 -7.63
N LEU A 97 16.51 3.01 -7.90
CA LEU A 97 15.47 2.33 -7.12
C LEU A 97 15.88 2.12 -5.67
N ARG A 98 17.09 1.58 -5.42
CA ARG A 98 17.63 1.40 -4.06
C ARG A 98 17.73 2.73 -3.31
N ASN A 99 18.22 3.78 -3.98
CA ASN A 99 18.35 5.11 -3.39
C ASN A 99 16.99 5.74 -3.07
N ALA A 100 15.99 5.56 -3.93
CA ALA A 100 14.64 6.05 -3.69
C ALA A 100 14.02 5.40 -2.45
N TRP A 101 14.34 4.13 -2.17
CA TRP A 101 13.87 3.42 -0.98
C TRP A 101 14.62 3.82 0.30
N LEU A 102 15.96 3.87 0.24
CA LEU A 102 16.81 4.04 1.41
C LEU A 102 16.83 5.48 1.96
N ASN A 103 16.42 6.46 1.16
CA ASN A 103 16.51 7.87 1.51
C ASN A 103 15.14 8.53 1.63
N LYS A 104 15.08 9.58 2.45
CA LYS A 104 13.91 10.46 2.51
C LYS A 104 13.72 11.16 1.17
N GLN A 105 12.46 11.37 0.76
CA GLN A 105 12.12 11.99 -0.52
C GLN A 105 12.59 13.46 -0.58
N ASN A 106 12.60 14.14 0.57
CA ASN A 106 13.17 15.46 0.77
C ASN A 106 13.69 15.57 2.22
N LYS A 107 14.42 16.65 2.53
CA LYS A 107 15.06 16.83 3.85
C LYS A 107 14.06 16.93 4.99
N ASP A 108 12.89 17.50 4.72
CA ASP A 108 11.85 17.80 5.71
C ASP A 108 10.85 16.64 5.86
N ALA A 109 10.93 15.63 5.00
CA ALA A 109 10.07 14.45 5.07
C ALA A 109 10.27 13.78 6.44
N PRO A 110 9.19 13.47 7.17
CA PRO A 110 9.31 12.88 8.50
C PRO A 110 10.04 11.52 8.46
N ARG A 111 9.84 10.75 7.39
CA ARG A 111 10.39 9.40 7.23
C ARG A 111 10.78 9.09 5.79
N LYS A 112 11.35 7.91 5.60
CA LYS A 112 11.57 7.28 4.29
C LYS A 112 10.21 6.84 3.68
N PRO A 113 10.14 6.57 2.37
CA PRO A 113 8.92 6.08 1.74
C PRO A 113 8.39 4.81 2.41
N SER A 114 7.07 4.65 2.42
CA SER A 114 6.43 3.42 2.90
C SER A 114 6.26 2.38 1.80
N TYR A 115 6.26 2.81 0.54
CA TYR A 115 6.28 1.91 -0.61
C TYR A 115 6.86 2.61 -1.84
N ILE A 116 7.31 1.80 -2.79
CA ILE A 116 7.69 2.23 -4.13
C ILE A 116 6.67 1.71 -5.15
N LEU A 117 6.17 2.59 -6.00
CA LEU A 117 5.39 2.22 -7.17
C LEU A 117 6.30 2.10 -8.37
N VAL A 118 6.15 1.03 -9.13
CA VAL A 118 6.82 0.88 -10.41
C VAL A 118 5.77 0.79 -11.51
N GLN A 119 5.85 1.70 -12.48
CA GLN A 119 4.95 1.76 -13.62
C GLN A 119 5.54 1.11 -14.85
N HIS A 120 4.66 0.48 -15.63
CA HIS A 120 5.06 -0.03 -16.94
C HIS A 120 5.54 1.14 -17.83
N PRO A 121 6.59 0.92 -18.66
CA PRO A 121 6.98 1.90 -19.67
C PRO A 121 5.85 2.14 -20.67
N LYS A 122 5.66 3.38 -21.12
CA LYS A 122 4.58 3.70 -22.08
C LYS A 122 4.92 3.23 -23.50
N LYS A 123 6.21 3.12 -23.80
CA LYS A 123 6.72 2.60 -25.07
C LYS A 123 7.78 1.54 -24.85
N GLU A 124 7.92 0.67 -25.83
CA GLU A 124 9.01 -0.30 -25.85
C GLU A 124 10.37 0.41 -25.90
N GLY A 125 11.33 -0.06 -25.11
CA GLY A 125 12.64 0.57 -24.94
C GLY A 125 12.71 1.74 -23.96
N GLU A 126 11.57 2.23 -23.44
CA GLU A 126 11.57 3.20 -22.34
C GLU A 126 11.84 2.54 -20.98
N LEU A 127 12.44 3.30 -20.07
CA LEU A 127 12.63 2.87 -18.69
C LEU A 127 11.29 2.90 -17.93
N PRO A 128 11.05 1.95 -17.01
CA PRO A 128 9.88 2.03 -16.14
C PRO A 128 10.00 3.26 -15.23
N ARG A 129 8.86 3.80 -14.81
CA ARG A 129 8.85 4.95 -13.89
C ARG A 129 8.73 4.46 -12.47
N VAL A 130 9.53 5.03 -11.57
CA VAL A 130 9.60 4.66 -10.17
C VAL A 130 9.13 5.86 -9.34
N PHE A 131 8.20 5.63 -8.42
CA PHE A 131 7.70 6.65 -7.50
C PHE A 131 7.83 6.17 -6.06
N ALA A 132 8.67 6.86 -5.29
CA ALA A 132 8.64 6.78 -3.84
C ALA A 132 7.41 7.50 -3.31
N ALA A 133 6.70 6.90 -2.35
CA ALA A 133 5.46 7.47 -1.84
C ALA A 133 5.27 7.26 -0.34
N CYS A 134 4.37 8.08 0.21
CA CYS A 134 3.96 8.03 1.61
C CYS A 134 5.10 8.25 2.62
N GLY A 135 6.18 8.96 2.25
CA GLY A 135 7.21 9.42 3.19
C GLY A 135 6.98 10.84 3.75
N ASP A 136 6.15 11.64 3.10
CA ASP A 136 6.09 13.11 3.27
C ASP A 136 5.01 13.63 4.24
N ARG A 137 4.24 12.75 4.88
CA ARG A 137 3.08 13.14 5.70
C ARG A 137 3.04 12.37 7.01
N ASP A 138 2.85 13.11 8.11
CA ASP A 138 2.44 12.60 9.42
C ASP A 138 1.06 13.18 9.79
N HIS A 139 0.51 12.70 10.91
CA HIS A 139 -0.62 13.37 11.55
C HIS A 139 -0.22 14.81 11.89
N LYS A 140 -1.17 15.74 11.73
CA LYS A 140 -0.97 17.07 12.31
C LYS A 140 -0.86 16.89 13.83
N PRO A 141 0.05 17.61 14.50
CA PRO A 141 0.07 17.59 15.95
C PRO A 141 -1.31 17.99 16.46
N ASP A 142 -1.83 17.25 17.44
CA ASP A 142 -3.09 17.57 18.08
C ASP A 142 -3.01 19.01 18.59
N THR A 143 -3.84 19.89 18.04
CA THR A 143 -4.09 21.16 18.71
C THR A 143 -4.75 20.82 20.06
N PRO A 144 -4.42 21.48 21.18
CA PRO A 144 -4.98 21.15 22.51
C PRO A 144 -6.51 21.18 22.64
N THR A 145 -7.22 21.52 21.57
CA THR A 145 -8.68 21.60 21.46
C THR A 145 -9.31 20.48 20.65
N ASP A 146 -8.54 19.57 20.03
CA ASP A 146 -9.12 18.45 19.29
C ASP A 146 -9.57 17.36 20.27
N PRO A 147 -10.88 17.02 20.32
CA PRO A 147 -11.37 15.98 21.20
C PRO A 147 -10.73 14.65 20.79
N ILE A 148 -10.03 14.03 21.75
CA ILE A 148 -9.42 12.71 21.62
C ILE A 148 -10.45 11.75 20.99
N PRO A 149 -10.19 11.17 19.80
CA PRO A 149 -11.06 10.14 19.25
C PRO A 149 -11.10 8.97 20.22
N SER A 150 -12.29 8.67 20.75
CA SER A 150 -12.51 7.58 21.71
C SER A 150 -12.47 6.22 21.03
N TYR A 151 -11.30 5.84 20.52
CA TYR A 151 -11.02 4.46 20.17
C TYR A 151 -9.87 3.92 21.02
N ALA A 152 -10.14 3.79 22.32
CA ALA A 152 -9.37 2.86 23.12
C ALA A 152 -9.72 1.44 22.66
N PRO A 153 -8.75 0.60 22.23
CA PRO A 153 -9.03 -0.80 21.98
C PRO A 153 -9.60 -1.43 23.26
N ARG A 154 -10.71 -2.18 23.14
CA ARG A 154 -11.27 -2.92 24.29
C ARG A 154 -10.16 -3.82 24.84
N PRO A 155 -9.90 -3.80 26.16
CA PRO A 155 -9.00 -4.77 26.76
C PRO A 155 -9.54 -6.17 26.46
N THR A 156 -8.70 -6.99 25.83
CA THR A 156 -9.00 -8.41 25.63
C THR A 156 -9.20 -9.06 27.00
N PRO A 157 -10.28 -9.82 27.23
CA PRO A 157 -10.44 -10.55 28.47
C PRO A 157 -9.25 -11.50 28.67
N PRO A 158 -8.74 -11.66 29.90
CA PRO A 158 -7.69 -12.64 30.17
C PRO A 158 -8.19 -14.04 29.79
N PRO A 159 -7.30 -14.91 29.28
CA PRO A 159 -7.68 -16.28 28.94
C PRO A 159 -8.20 -16.99 30.19
N ALA A 160 -9.34 -17.66 30.03
CA ALA A 160 -9.94 -18.46 31.09
C ALA A 160 -8.95 -19.55 31.52
N ILE A 161 -8.53 -19.50 32.79
CA ILE A 161 -7.79 -20.59 33.42
C ILE A 161 -8.81 -21.71 33.63
N THR A 162 -8.71 -22.76 32.83
CA THR A 162 -9.41 -24.02 33.13
C THR A 162 -8.63 -24.69 34.25
N GLU A 163 -9.18 -24.67 35.47
CA GLU A 163 -8.70 -25.53 36.55
C GLU A 163 -8.94 -27.00 36.15
N GLY A 164 -7.88 -27.80 36.25
CA GLY A 164 -7.93 -29.26 36.17
C GLY A 164 -7.85 -29.86 37.56
#